data_AF-A0A2E5QIU7-F1
#
_entry.id   AF-A0A2E5QIU7-F1
#
_cell.length_a   1.000
_cell.length_b   1.000
_cell.length_c   1.000
_cell.angle_alpha   90.00
_cell.angle_beta   90.00
_cell.angle_gamma   90.00
#
_symmetry.space_group_name_H-M   'P 1'
#
loop_
_entity.id
_entity.type
_entity.pdbx_description
1 polymer ?
#
loop_
_entity_poly.entity_id
_entity_poly.type
_entity_poly.pdbx_seq_one_letter_code
_entity_poly.pdbx_strand_id
1 'polypeptide(L)'
;MKSSVVIIGGGIGGISAGIELALQNYDVTIYEKNSSFGGRANQIIQKGYSFDTGPSLLNYPHLFKKTFNKSGKDINDYLELIEVKKGVFFEWPNGESFNWSSNLINLSDNVKKFSREDKNQLINFISDSYEKLEIAFEHLITKNSDNPLSWLTNVGLKNLNKLGITKNMSQQINLHIKNKKISEAIGSYAMYLGGRPESIPGIFSILPTGEITYGLWHPKGGFYQLIKALLRLASDLGVKLKNNSDVEEIIIKDNKVDAIRVNNKIIKSEIIICNLDKISTNKLIEGENKLKISENKINYSPAVITFYLGINKKLDKLPHHKIFLSKNMEKSYDSIFKYG
;
A
#
# COMPACT_ATOMS: atom_id res chain seq x y z
N MET A 1 -9.06 33.51 11.14
CA MET A 1 -9.85 32.66 10.20
C MET A 1 -9.01 31.44 9.88
N LYS A 2 -9.59 30.23 9.84
CA LYS A 2 -8.84 29.03 9.42
C LYS A 2 -8.59 29.10 7.92
N SER A 3 -7.38 28.80 7.46
CA SER A 3 -7.12 28.67 6.02
C SER A 3 -7.89 27.47 5.47
N SER A 4 -8.60 27.66 4.36
CA SER A 4 -9.40 26.62 3.72
C SER A 4 -8.55 25.76 2.80
N VAL A 5 -8.58 24.45 2.98
CA VAL A 5 -7.91 23.47 2.11
C VAL A 5 -8.93 22.61 1.39
N VAL A 6 -8.74 22.48 0.08
CA VAL A 6 -9.52 21.58 -0.77
C VAL A 6 -8.70 20.34 -1.08
N ILE A 7 -9.29 19.17 -0.89
CA ILE A 7 -8.69 17.89 -1.27
C ILE A 7 -9.53 17.26 -2.37
N ILE A 8 -8.90 16.93 -3.50
CA ILE A 8 -9.53 16.29 -4.65
C ILE A 8 -9.24 14.79 -4.60
N GLY A 9 -10.28 13.97 -4.44
CA GLY A 9 -10.20 12.51 -4.39
C GLY A 9 -10.27 11.96 -2.95
N GLY A 10 -11.33 11.21 -2.68
CA GLY A 10 -11.67 10.61 -1.39
C GLY A 10 -11.02 9.25 -1.11
N GLY A 11 -9.86 8.97 -1.71
CA GLY A 11 -9.06 7.79 -1.39
C GLY A 11 -8.37 7.90 -0.03
N ILE A 12 -7.76 6.80 0.43
CA ILE A 12 -7.08 6.74 1.75
C ILE A 12 -6.02 7.84 1.95
N GLY A 13 -5.30 8.23 0.89
CA GLY A 13 -4.33 9.32 0.91
C GLY A 13 -4.98 10.67 1.21
N GLY A 14 -6.05 11.01 0.50
CA GLY A 14 -6.81 12.25 0.69
C GLY A 14 -7.50 12.32 2.05
N ILE A 15 -8.07 11.20 2.53
CA ILE A 15 -8.64 11.11 3.88
C ILE A 15 -7.57 11.33 4.94
N SER A 16 -6.42 10.65 4.83
CA SER A 16 -5.30 10.80 5.75
C SER A 16 -4.74 12.23 5.77
N ALA A 17 -4.56 12.83 4.59
CA ALA A 17 -4.13 14.23 4.47
C ALA A 17 -5.13 15.18 5.13
N GLY A 18 -6.44 14.95 4.93
CA GLY A 18 -7.48 15.76 5.54
C GLY A 18 -7.49 15.68 7.07
N ILE A 19 -7.25 14.48 7.63
CA ILE A 19 -7.10 14.30 9.08
C ILE A 19 -5.89 15.08 9.60
N GLU A 20 -4.71 14.92 9.00
CA GLU A 20 -3.49 15.59 9.45
C GLU A 20 -3.58 17.12 9.34
N LEU A 21 -4.25 17.64 8.30
CA LEU A 21 -4.50 19.09 8.15
C LEU A 21 -5.55 19.61 9.15
N ALA A 22 -6.61 18.85 9.42
CA ALA A 22 -7.59 19.24 10.43
C ALA A 22 -6.96 19.31 11.83
N LEU A 23 -6.04 18.39 12.16
CA LEU A 23 -5.23 18.44 13.38
C LEU A 23 -4.34 19.68 13.46
N GLN A 24 -3.92 20.21 12.31
CA GLN A 24 -3.20 21.49 12.20
C GLN A 24 -4.13 22.71 12.10
N ASN A 25 -5.42 22.54 12.40
CA ASN A 25 -6.41 23.61 12.47
C ASN A 25 -6.78 24.26 11.11
N TYR A 26 -6.59 23.56 9.99
CA TYR A 26 -7.13 23.98 8.69
C TYR A 26 -8.63 23.67 8.57
N ASP A 27 -9.36 24.42 7.73
CA ASP A 27 -10.74 24.09 7.34
C ASP A 27 -10.72 23.24 6.07
N VAL A 28 -10.89 21.93 6.22
CA VAL A 28 -10.66 20.96 5.14
C VAL A 28 -11.98 20.50 4.51
N THR A 29 -12.06 20.50 3.19
CA THR A 29 -13.13 19.83 2.43
C THR A 29 -12.54 18.82 1.44
N ILE A 30 -13.04 17.57 1.50
CA ILE A 30 -12.68 16.50 0.57
C ILE A 30 -13.81 16.31 -0.44
N TYR A 31 -13.50 16.42 -1.73
CA TYR A 31 -14.41 16.16 -2.84
C TYR A 31 -14.11 14.81 -3.48
N GLU A 32 -15.11 13.94 -3.57
CA GLU A 32 -15.06 12.62 -4.17
C GLU A 32 -16.12 12.52 -5.27
N LYS A 33 -15.71 12.11 -6.47
CA LYS A 33 -16.61 11.99 -7.62
C LYS A 33 -17.63 10.86 -7.47
N ASN A 34 -17.25 9.77 -6.80
CA ASN A 34 -18.11 8.62 -6.60
C ASN A 34 -19.09 8.85 -5.44
N SER A 35 -20.08 7.97 -5.31
CA SER A 35 -21.02 7.97 -4.19
C SER A 35 -20.38 7.53 -2.87
N SER A 36 -19.25 6.82 -2.92
CA SER A 36 -18.51 6.28 -1.77
C SER A 36 -17.07 6.81 -1.74
N PHE A 37 -16.58 7.08 -0.53
CA PHE A 37 -15.16 7.32 -0.26
C PHE A 37 -14.38 5.98 -0.13
N GLY A 38 -13.05 6.05 -0.18
CA GLY A 38 -12.13 4.92 -0.02
C GLY A 38 -11.25 4.66 -1.24
N GLY A 39 -11.66 5.14 -2.42
CA GLY A 39 -10.93 4.94 -3.67
C GLY A 39 -10.79 3.44 -3.99
N ARG A 40 -9.57 2.94 -4.07
CA ARG A 40 -9.30 1.50 -4.30
C ARG A 40 -9.68 0.62 -3.10
N ALA A 41 -9.66 1.18 -1.89
CA ALA A 41 -10.12 0.50 -0.68
C ALA A 41 -11.63 0.67 -0.54
N ASN A 42 -12.39 -0.13 -1.28
CA ASN A 42 -13.85 -0.05 -1.35
C ASN A 42 -14.50 -1.42 -1.13
N GLN A 43 -15.83 -1.45 -1.13
CA GLN A 43 -16.64 -2.63 -0.84
C GLN A 43 -17.72 -2.83 -1.89
N ILE A 44 -17.87 -4.08 -2.34
CA ILE A 44 -19.03 -4.55 -3.10
C ILE A 44 -19.90 -5.36 -2.15
N ILE A 45 -21.18 -5.01 -2.05
CA ILE A 45 -22.18 -5.79 -1.31
C ILE A 45 -23.20 -6.31 -2.32
N GLN A 46 -23.29 -7.63 -2.46
CA GLN A 46 -24.17 -8.25 -3.44
C GLN A 46 -24.68 -9.61 -2.97
N LYS A 47 -26.00 -9.83 -3.04
CA LYS A 47 -26.67 -11.10 -2.71
C LYS A 47 -26.27 -11.65 -1.32
N GLY A 48 -26.12 -10.77 -0.33
CA GLY A 48 -25.72 -11.15 1.04
C GLY A 48 -24.22 -11.39 1.24
N TYR A 49 -23.40 -11.29 0.19
CA TYR A 49 -21.94 -11.34 0.28
C TYR A 49 -21.34 -9.93 0.29
N SER A 50 -20.19 -9.80 0.94
CA SER A 50 -19.37 -8.59 0.98
C SER A 50 -17.98 -8.91 0.44
N PHE A 51 -17.47 -8.07 -0.46
CA PHE A 51 -16.15 -8.20 -1.06
C PHE A 51 -15.40 -6.87 -0.97
N ASP A 52 -14.18 -6.89 -0.42
CA ASP A 52 -13.28 -5.74 -0.52
C ASP A 52 -12.62 -5.70 -1.91
N THR A 53 -12.49 -4.50 -2.51
CA THR A 53 -12.10 -4.36 -3.93
C THR A 53 -10.63 -4.07 -4.20
N GLY A 54 -9.81 -3.98 -3.16
CA GLY A 54 -8.42 -3.54 -3.32
C GLY A 54 -7.50 -4.16 -2.29
N PRO A 55 -7.15 -3.45 -1.21
CA PRO A 55 -6.24 -3.97 -0.20
C PRO A 55 -6.88 -5.17 0.52
N SER A 56 -6.05 -6.17 0.79
CA SER A 56 -6.43 -7.37 1.53
C SER A 56 -5.45 -7.70 2.66
N LEU A 57 -4.32 -6.99 2.76
CA LEU A 57 -3.27 -7.24 3.76
C LEU A 57 -2.95 -5.95 4.53
N LEU A 58 -2.91 -6.03 5.86
CA LEU A 58 -2.60 -4.91 6.74
C LEU A 58 -1.41 -5.27 7.63
N ASN A 59 -0.23 -4.79 7.25
CA ASN A 59 1.04 -5.15 7.91
C ASN A 59 1.47 -4.07 8.91
N TYR A 60 0.97 -2.84 8.78
CA TYR A 60 1.42 -1.69 9.59
C TYR A 60 0.26 -1.01 10.32
N PRO A 61 -0.52 -1.73 11.16
CA PRO A 61 -1.66 -1.14 11.87
C PRO A 61 -1.24 -0.03 12.83
N HIS A 62 0.01 -0.05 13.30
CA HIS A 62 0.56 0.96 14.19
C HIS A 62 0.61 2.37 13.55
N LEU A 63 0.68 2.47 12.21
CA LEU A 63 0.65 3.76 11.51
C LEU A 63 -0.72 4.42 11.68
N PHE A 64 -1.80 3.65 11.52
CA PHE A 64 -3.16 4.13 11.76
C PHE A 64 -3.35 4.47 13.25
N LYS A 65 -2.91 3.59 14.15
CA LYS A 65 -2.96 3.85 15.59
C LYS A 65 -2.26 5.17 15.96
N LYS A 66 -1.10 5.47 15.35
CA LYS A 66 -0.38 6.74 15.55
C LYS A 66 -1.23 7.93 15.12
N THR A 67 -1.92 7.87 13.98
CA THR A 67 -2.82 8.93 13.52
C THR A 67 -4.01 9.15 14.47
N PHE A 68 -4.66 8.08 14.94
CA PHE A 68 -5.73 8.18 15.95
C PHE A 68 -5.21 8.80 17.26
N ASN A 69 -4.05 8.34 17.75
CA ASN A 69 -3.45 8.87 18.98
C ASN A 69 -3.14 10.37 18.90
N LYS A 70 -2.66 10.88 17.75
CA LYS A 70 -2.45 12.33 17.54
C LYS A 70 -3.72 13.16 17.72
N SER A 71 -4.88 12.59 17.42
CA SER A 71 -6.19 13.22 17.61
C SER A 71 -6.76 13.07 19.02
N GLY A 72 -6.03 12.41 19.94
CA GLY A 72 -6.52 12.07 21.28
C GLY A 72 -7.59 10.98 21.28
N LYS A 73 -7.65 10.13 20.24
CA LYS A 73 -8.61 9.02 20.09
C LYS A 73 -7.87 7.68 20.12
N ASP A 74 -8.52 6.62 20.62
CA ASP A 74 -8.04 5.25 20.43
C ASP A 74 -8.68 4.66 19.18
N ILE A 75 -7.87 4.05 18.31
CA ILE A 75 -8.36 3.34 17.12
C ILE A 75 -9.32 2.20 17.47
N ASN A 76 -9.17 1.60 18.65
CA ASN A 76 -10.04 0.50 19.09
C ASN A 76 -11.50 0.91 19.28
N ASP A 77 -11.80 2.20 19.49
CA ASP A 77 -13.17 2.74 19.57
C ASP A 77 -13.84 2.87 18.18
N TYR A 78 -13.06 2.67 17.11
CA TYR A 78 -13.46 2.85 15.72
C TYR A 78 -13.31 1.58 14.89
N LEU A 79 -12.37 0.71 15.24
CA LEU A 79 -11.98 -0.44 14.43
C LEU A 79 -11.47 -1.59 15.30
N GLU A 80 -12.09 -2.77 15.13
CA GLU A 80 -11.56 -4.02 15.69
C GLU A 80 -10.62 -4.67 14.66
N LEU A 81 -9.36 -4.89 15.06
CA LEU A 81 -8.36 -5.59 14.25
C LEU A 81 -8.17 -7.02 14.75
N ILE A 82 -8.26 -7.98 13.84
CA ILE A 82 -8.05 -9.40 14.10
C ILE A 82 -6.69 -9.79 13.54
N GLU A 83 -5.83 -10.38 14.37
CA GLU A 83 -4.55 -10.92 13.91
C GLU A 83 -4.78 -12.20 13.07
N VAL A 84 -4.25 -12.21 11.85
CA VAL A 84 -4.20 -13.37 10.97
C VAL A 84 -2.99 -14.22 11.34
N LYS A 85 -3.07 -14.93 12.46
CA LYS A 85 -1.96 -15.68 13.09
C LYS A 85 -1.22 -16.65 12.15
N LYS A 86 -1.91 -17.18 11.15
CA LYS A 86 -1.32 -18.14 10.22
C LYS A 86 -0.60 -17.49 9.04
N GLY A 87 -0.58 -16.16 8.94
CA GLY A 87 0.12 -15.43 7.88
C GLY A 87 -0.35 -15.80 6.47
N VAL A 88 0.59 -15.82 5.53
CA VAL A 88 0.36 -16.08 4.11
C VAL A 88 0.83 -17.49 3.74
N PHE A 89 -0.06 -18.26 3.12
CA PHE A 89 0.26 -19.57 2.58
C PHE A 89 0.62 -19.49 1.11
N PHE A 90 1.68 -20.18 0.72
CA PHE A 90 2.11 -20.38 -0.65
C PHE A 90 1.91 -21.84 -1.00
N GLU A 91 1.31 -22.13 -2.15
CA GLU A 91 1.13 -23.50 -2.63
C GLU A 91 1.57 -23.63 -4.09
N TRP A 92 2.38 -24.66 -4.35
CA TRP A 92 2.81 -25.02 -5.70
C TRP A 92 1.85 -26.05 -6.32
N PRO A 93 1.82 -26.21 -7.65
CA PRO A 93 0.89 -27.13 -8.32
C PRO A 93 1.05 -28.61 -7.93
N ASN A 94 2.18 -28.99 -7.33
CA ASN A 94 2.40 -30.34 -6.81
C ASN A 94 1.77 -30.56 -5.41
N GLY A 95 1.07 -29.57 -4.85
CA GLY A 95 0.45 -29.62 -3.53
C GLY A 95 1.39 -29.32 -2.36
N GLU A 96 2.67 -29.02 -2.64
CA GLU A 96 3.60 -28.58 -1.60
C GLU A 96 3.23 -27.18 -1.14
N SER A 97 3.31 -26.94 0.17
CA SER A 97 2.88 -25.67 0.77
C SER A 97 3.93 -25.11 1.72
N PHE A 98 4.15 -23.79 1.64
CA PHE A 98 5.00 -23.03 2.54
C PHE A 98 4.17 -21.97 3.26
N ASN A 99 4.41 -21.78 4.55
CA ASN A 99 3.73 -20.77 5.35
C ASN A 99 4.72 -19.70 5.82
N TRP A 100 4.44 -18.45 5.44
CA TRP A 100 5.11 -17.25 5.93
C TRP A 100 4.29 -16.60 7.04
N SER A 101 4.79 -16.65 8.28
CA SER A 101 4.04 -16.16 9.46
C SER A 101 4.93 -15.43 10.47
N SER A 102 4.34 -14.51 11.23
CA SER A 102 4.98 -13.81 12.36
C SER A 102 5.38 -14.73 13.52
N ASN A 103 4.77 -15.92 13.64
CA ASN A 103 5.20 -16.90 14.63
C ASN A 103 6.53 -17.54 14.21
N LEU A 104 7.64 -17.05 14.79
CA LEU A 104 8.99 -17.47 14.45
C LEU A 104 9.25 -18.98 14.67
N ILE A 105 8.60 -19.60 15.65
CA ILE A 105 8.73 -21.04 15.90
C ILE A 105 8.12 -21.81 14.72
N ASN A 106 6.87 -21.48 14.37
CA ASN A 106 6.19 -22.09 13.23
C ASN A 106 6.92 -21.81 11.91
N LEU A 107 7.41 -20.58 11.70
CA LEU A 107 8.16 -20.22 10.51
C LEU A 107 9.45 -21.03 10.41
N SER A 108 10.21 -21.11 11.50
CA SER A 108 11.47 -21.87 11.57
C SER A 108 11.25 -23.36 11.27
N ASP A 109 10.20 -23.96 11.81
CA ASP A 109 9.84 -25.36 11.53
C ASP A 109 9.35 -25.57 10.10
N ASN A 110 8.62 -24.61 9.52
CA ASN A 110 8.24 -24.68 8.11
C ASN A 110 9.45 -24.57 7.20
N VAL A 111 10.37 -23.62 7.44
CA VAL A 111 11.63 -23.51 6.69
C VAL A 111 12.44 -24.80 6.78
N LYS A 112 12.54 -25.40 7.97
CA LYS A 112 13.26 -26.68 8.19
C LYS A 112 12.78 -27.82 7.30
N LYS A 113 11.48 -27.87 6.97
CA LYS A 113 10.91 -28.92 6.09
C LYS A 113 11.46 -28.84 4.67
N PHE A 114 11.85 -27.64 4.22
CA PHE A 114 12.40 -27.39 2.89
C PHE A 114 13.94 -27.38 2.89
N SER A 115 14.57 -26.78 3.92
CA SER A 115 16.03 -26.68 4.04
C SER A 115 16.47 -26.46 5.49
N ARG A 116 17.33 -27.35 5.99
CA ARG A 116 17.98 -27.18 7.31
C ARG A 116 19.00 -26.03 7.29
N GLU A 117 19.66 -25.81 6.15
CA GLU A 117 20.62 -24.71 5.99
C GLU A 117 19.91 -23.35 6.09
N ASP A 118 18.79 -23.19 5.37
CA ASP A 118 18.02 -21.95 5.41
C ASP A 118 17.41 -21.70 6.79
N LYS A 119 17.04 -22.76 7.53
CA LYS A 119 16.61 -22.63 8.92
C LYS A 119 17.68 -21.93 9.77
N ASN A 120 18.94 -22.31 9.60
CA ASN A 120 20.05 -21.73 10.34
C ASN A 120 20.34 -20.28 9.93
N GLN A 121 19.98 -19.90 8.70
CA GLN A 121 20.14 -18.55 8.16
C GLN A 121 18.91 -17.65 8.35
N LEU A 122 17.78 -18.19 8.80
CA LEU A 122 16.51 -17.47 8.90
C LEU A 122 16.61 -16.21 9.77
N ILE A 123 17.30 -16.28 10.92
CA ILE A 123 17.49 -15.12 11.79
C ILE A 123 18.38 -14.07 11.11
N ASN A 124 19.39 -14.48 10.35
CA ASN A 124 20.23 -13.55 9.60
C ASN A 124 19.41 -12.83 8.51
N PHE A 125 18.56 -13.55 7.79
CA PHE A 125 17.62 -12.95 6.83
C PHE A 125 16.69 -11.93 7.49
N ILE A 126 16.07 -12.29 8.63
CA ILE A 126 15.16 -11.40 9.36
C ILE A 126 15.90 -10.17 9.88
N SER A 127 17.10 -10.34 10.44
CA SER A 127 17.90 -9.23 10.96
C SER A 127 18.33 -8.27 9.86
N ASP A 128 18.86 -8.79 8.74
CA ASP A 128 19.30 -8.00 7.59
C ASP A 128 18.13 -7.23 6.95
N SER A 129 16.98 -7.89 6.78
CA SER A 129 15.79 -7.25 6.23
C SER A 129 15.13 -6.27 7.21
N TYR A 130 15.16 -6.52 8.53
CA TYR A 130 14.66 -5.58 9.53
C TYR A 130 15.51 -4.31 9.60
N GLU A 131 16.84 -4.43 9.54
CA GLU A 131 17.74 -3.26 9.50
C GLU A 131 17.45 -2.37 8.28
N LYS A 132 17.22 -2.97 7.11
CA LYS A 132 16.79 -2.25 5.91
C LYS A 132 15.44 -1.55 6.09
N LEU A 133 14.48 -2.22 6.75
CA LEU A 133 13.15 -1.70 7.00
C LEU A 133 13.19 -0.47 7.92
N GLU A 134 13.98 -0.51 8.99
CA GLU A 134 14.18 0.61 9.92
C GLU A 134 14.78 1.81 9.19
N ILE A 135 15.86 1.61 8.42
CA ILE A 135 16.46 2.68 7.62
C ILE A 135 15.43 3.28 6.65
N ALA A 136 14.60 2.44 6.02
CA ALA A 136 13.55 2.91 5.12
C ALA A 136 12.51 3.79 5.84
N PHE A 137 12.03 3.40 7.02
CA PHE A 137 11.09 4.21 7.80
C PHE A 137 11.71 5.51 8.31
N GLU A 138 12.93 5.47 8.83
CA GLU A 138 13.60 6.62 9.43
C GLU A 138 14.05 7.66 8.39
N HIS A 139 14.54 7.19 7.24
CA HIS A 139 15.23 8.07 6.29
C HIS A 139 14.50 8.27 4.96
N LEU A 140 13.69 7.31 4.51
CA LEU A 140 13.12 7.33 3.16
C LEU A 140 11.62 7.67 3.17
N ILE A 141 10.82 6.89 3.89
CA ILE A 141 9.34 6.99 3.86
C ILE A 141 8.85 8.31 4.46
N THR A 142 9.56 8.82 5.47
CA THR A 142 9.17 10.02 6.23
C THR A 142 9.68 11.33 5.60
N LYS A 143 10.40 11.27 4.47
CA LYS A 143 11.00 12.43 3.82
C LYS A 143 10.52 12.57 2.38
N ASN A 144 10.25 13.82 1.99
CA ASN A 144 10.01 14.13 0.58
C ASN A 144 11.30 13.95 -0.21
N SER A 145 11.17 13.27 -1.35
CA SER A 145 12.30 12.99 -2.21
C SER A 145 11.79 12.87 -3.64
N ASP A 146 12.29 13.74 -4.51
CA ASP A 146 11.86 13.88 -5.90
C ASP A 146 12.93 13.38 -6.89
N ASN A 147 14.10 13.00 -6.40
CA ASN A 147 15.20 12.51 -7.23
C ASN A 147 16.16 11.56 -6.48
N PRO A 148 16.96 10.74 -7.19
CA PRO A 148 17.89 9.79 -6.57
C PRO A 148 18.96 10.42 -5.66
N LEU A 149 19.38 11.66 -5.92
CA LEU A 149 20.36 12.35 -5.08
C LEU A 149 19.75 12.72 -3.72
N SER A 150 18.50 13.20 -3.70
CA SER A 150 17.76 13.45 -2.46
C SER A 150 17.51 12.17 -1.65
N TRP A 151 17.31 11.04 -2.33
CA TRP A 151 17.27 9.72 -1.68
C TRP A 151 18.62 9.40 -1.01
N LEU A 152 19.72 9.60 -1.74
CA LEU A 152 21.07 9.34 -1.28
C LEU A 152 21.44 10.20 -0.05
N THR A 153 21.11 11.49 -0.08
CA THR A 153 21.36 12.41 1.04
C THR A 153 20.52 12.06 2.25
N ASN A 154 19.26 11.68 2.06
CA ASN A 154 18.37 11.30 3.14
C ASN A 154 18.84 10.05 3.90
N VAL A 155 19.28 9.02 3.16
CA VAL A 155 19.82 7.77 3.70
C VAL A 155 21.18 7.97 4.36
N GLY A 156 22.03 8.79 3.75
CA GLY A 156 23.41 9.02 4.17
C GLY A 156 24.35 7.88 3.77
N LEU A 157 25.62 8.21 3.50
CA LEU A 157 26.62 7.28 2.97
C LEU A 157 26.84 6.03 3.85
N LYS A 158 26.68 6.16 5.18
CA LYS A 158 26.87 5.08 6.15
C LYS A 158 25.85 3.94 5.98
N ASN A 159 24.64 4.25 5.50
CA ASN A 159 23.54 3.30 5.41
C ASN A 159 23.43 2.62 4.04
N LEU A 160 24.14 3.11 3.01
CA LEU A 160 24.00 2.61 1.64
C LEU A 160 24.36 1.14 1.47
N ASN A 161 25.44 0.72 2.12
CA ASN A 161 25.88 -0.68 2.06
C ASN A 161 24.84 -1.62 2.70
N LYS A 162 24.09 -1.13 3.68
CA LYS A 162 23.04 -1.87 4.38
C LYS A 162 21.78 -2.01 3.54
N LEU A 163 21.45 -1.04 2.69
CA LEU A 163 20.24 -1.07 1.86
C LEU A 163 20.28 -2.11 0.73
N GLY A 164 21.44 -2.70 0.43
CA GLY A 164 21.53 -3.76 -0.57
C GLY A 164 21.24 -3.30 -2.01
N ILE A 165 21.39 -2.01 -2.30
CA ILE A 165 21.05 -1.36 -3.59
C ILE A 165 21.89 -1.85 -4.78
N THR A 166 23.02 -2.51 -4.55
CA THR A 166 23.89 -3.07 -5.60
C THR A 166 23.42 -4.42 -6.14
N LYS A 167 22.40 -5.01 -5.51
CA LYS A 167 21.80 -6.28 -5.91
C LYS A 167 20.30 -6.06 -6.19
N ASN A 168 19.68 -6.98 -6.93
CA ASN A 168 18.22 -7.05 -7.01
C ASN A 168 17.63 -7.78 -5.79
N MET A 169 16.31 -7.73 -5.62
CA MET A 169 15.62 -8.38 -4.49
C MET A 169 15.88 -9.88 -4.43
N SER A 170 15.85 -10.58 -5.58
CA SER A 170 16.13 -12.03 -5.67
C SER A 170 17.52 -12.37 -5.13
N GLN A 171 18.54 -11.63 -5.55
CA GLN A 171 19.92 -11.77 -5.08
C GLN A 171 20.08 -11.45 -3.58
N GLN A 172 19.36 -10.46 -3.05
CA GLN A 172 19.38 -10.14 -1.62
C GLN A 172 18.78 -11.27 -0.78
N ILE A 173 17.62 -11.78 -1.19
CA ILE A 173 17.00 -12.95 -0.56
C ILE A 173 17.97 -14.14 -0.55
N ASN A 174 18.60 -14.39 -1.70
CA ASN A 174 19.48 -15.53 -1.90
C ASN A 174 20.83 -15.42 -1.15
N LEU A 175 21.13 -14.32 -0.46
CA LEU A 175 22.26 -14.25 0.48
C LEU A 175 22.06 -15.22 1.64
N HIS A 176 20.81 -15.35 2.12
CA HIS A 176 20.46 -16.13 3.31
C HIS A 176 19.59 -17.35 3.01
N ILE A 177 18.75 -17.28 1.97
CA ILE A 177 17.80 -18.35 1.62
C ILE A 177 18.22 -19.01 0.31
N LYS A 178 18.68 -20.26 0.35
CA LYS A 178 19.15 -20.99 -0.84
C LYS A 178 18.08 -21.87 -1.46
N ASN A 179 17.09 -22.33 -0.68
CA ASN A 179 16.01 -23.14 -1.22
C ASN A 179 15.16 -22.31 -2.19
N LYS A 180 15.07 -22.80 -3.43
CA LYS A 180 14.36 -22.13 -4.52
C LYS A 180 12.89 -21.86 -4.19
N LYS A 181 12.18 -22.76 -3.52
CA LYS A 181 10.76 -22.59 -3.19
C LYS A 181 10.54 -21.52 -2.13
N ILE A 182 11.38 -21.49 -1.10
CA ILE A 182 11.30 -20.42 -0.09
C ILE A 182 11.59 -19.07 -0.76
N SER A 183 12.63 -19.00 -1.58
CA SER A 183 13.00 -17.79 -2.33
C SER A 183 11.89 -17.33 -3.30
N GLU A 184 11.24 -18.26 -4.02
CA GLU A 184 10.08 -17.97 -4.87
C GLU A 184 8.89 -17.41 -4.07
N ALA A 185 8.58 -18.02 -2.92
CA ALA A 185 7.48 -17.58 -2.08
C ALA A 185 7.68 -16.15 -1.56
N ILE A 186 8.82 -15.86 -0.95
CA ILE A 186 9.11 -14.50 -0.43
C ILE A 186 9.45 -13.50 -1.54
N GLY A 187 10.01 -13.97 -2.65
CA GLY A 187 10.25 -13.16 -3.86
C GLY A 187 8.96 -12.72 -4.54
N SER A 188 7.86 -13.46 -4.40
CA SER A 188 6.57 -13.10 -4.99
C SER A 188 5.99 -11.78 -4.47
N TYR A 189 6.44 -11.29 -3.31
CA TYR A 189 6.10 -9.96 -2.80
C TYR A 189 6.53 -8.83 -3.73
N ALA A 190 7.48 -9.06 -4.64
CA ALA A 190 7.83 -8.10 -5.69
C ALA A 190 6.62 -7.67 -6.54
N MET A 191 5.61 -8.55 -6.68
CA MET A 191 4.37 -8.24 -7.38
C MET A 191 3.56 -7.12 -6.70
N TYR A 192 3.79 -6.83 -5.42
CA TYR A 192 3.10 -5.76 -4.69
C TYR A 192 3.55 -4.38 -5.20
N LEU A 193 4.74 -4.33 -5.81
CA LEU A 193 5.26 -3.15 -6.50
C LEU A 193 5.02 -3.23 -8.01
N GLY A 194 4.25 -4.23 -8.47
CA GLY A 194 4.07 -4.47 -9.89
C GLY A 194 5.39 -4.79 -10.59
N GLY A 195 6.27 -5.56 -9.96
CA GLY A 195 7.55 -5.98 -10.52
C GLY A 195 7.85 -7.46 -10.29
N ARG A 196 9.03 -7.90 -10.73
CA ARG A 196 9.58 -9.22 -10.44
C ARG A 196 10.83 -9.09 -9.55
N PRO A 197 11.17 -10.08 -8.71
CA PRO A 197 12.25 -9.94 -7.74
C PRO A 197 13.63 -9.72 -8.38
N GLU A 198 13.83 -10.13 -9.64
CA GLU A 198 15.07 -9.89 -10.39
C GLU A 198 15.17 -8.47 -10.97
N SER A 199 14.06 -7.74 -11.10
CA SER A 199 14.01 -6.42 -11.75
C SER A 199 13.93 -5.25 -10.77
N ILE A 200 13.69 -5.51 -9.49
CA ILE A 200 13.55 -4.46 -8.48
C ILE A 200 14.77 -4.40 -7.54
N PRO A 201 15.16 -3.21 -7.06
CA PRO A 201 16.27 -3.02 -6.13
C PRO A 201 16.21 -3.91 -4.88
N GLY A 202 17.37 -4.32 -4.39
CA GLY A 202 17.55 -5.24 -3.27
C GLY A 202 16.93 -4.79 -1.95
N ILE A 203 16.77 -3.47 -1.74
CA ILE A 203 16.08 -2.90 -0.58
C ILE A 203 14.66 -3.45 -0.43
N PHE A 204 13.99 -3.88 -1.51
CA PHE A 204 12.64 -4.42 -1.45
C PHE A 204 12.56 -5.85 -0.87
N SER A 205 13.69 -6.45 -0.47
CA SER A 205 13.70 -7.62 0.42
C SER A 205 13.01 -7.37 1.77
N ILE A 206 12.73 -6.10 2.13
CA ILE A 206 11.96 -5.70 3.31
C ILE A 206 10.47 -6.05 3.24
N LEU A 207 9.91 -6.26 2.04
CA LEU A 207 8.46 -6.44 1.85
C LEU A 207 7.87 -7.59 2.69
N PRO A 208 8.43 -8.81 2.65
CA PRO A 208 7.93 -9.91 3.50
C PRO A 208 8.23 -9.70 5.00
N THR A 209 9.16 -8.82 5.36
CA THR A 209 9.59 -8.59 6.75
C THR A 209 8.53 -7.87 7.57
N GLY A 210 7.75 -6.97 6.96
CA GLY A 210 6.67 -6.28 7.65
C GLY A 210 5.69 -7.24 8.35
N GLU A 211 5.36 -8.35 7.70
CA GLU A 211 4.49 -9.38 8.28
C GLU A 211 5.13 -10.14 9.43
N ILE A 212 6.44 -10.41 9.35
CA ILE A 212 7.17 -11.07 10.44
C ILE A 212 7.22 -10.16 11.67
N THR A 213 7.59 -8.91 11.46
CA THR A 213 7.85 -7.95 12.54
C THR A 213 6.56 -7.48 13.20
N TYR A 214 5.58 -7.08 12.40
CA TYR A 214 4.39 -6.37 12.90
C TYR A 214 3.14 -7.24 12.87
N GLY A 215 3.23 -8.47 12.36
CA GLY A 215 2.09 -9.35 12.17
C GLY A 215 1.27 -9.00 10.93
N LEU A 216 0.28 -9.84 10.66
CA LEU A 216 -0.70 -9.63 9.61
C LEU A 216 -2.07 -9.43 10.24
N TRP A 217 -2.79 -8.40 9.84
CA TRP A 217 -4.03 -7.98 10.48
C TRP A 217 -5.18 -7.90 9.48
N HIS A 218 -6.39 -8.15 9.98
CA HIS A 218 -7.63 -8.03 9.22
C HIS A 218 -8.64 -7.19 10.01
N PRO A 219 -9.15 -6.08 9.46
CA PRO A 219 -10.25 -5.37 10.08
C PRO A 219 -11.51 -6.21 10.10
N LYS A 220 -12.12 -6.39 11.27
CA LYS A 220 -13.34 -7.20 11.39
C LYS A 220 -14.46 -6.62 10.54
N GLY A 221 -14.95 -7.42 9.60
CA GLY A 221 -15.97 -6.99 8.63
C GLY A 221 -15.41 -6.44 7.32
N GLY A 222 -14.10 -6.61 7.07
CA GLY A 222 -13.45 -6.28 5.80
C GLY A 222 -12.61 -5.00 5.84
N PHE A 223 -11.72 -4.84 4.87
CA PHE A 223 -10.83 -3.68 4.74
C PHE A 223 -11.57 -2.35 4.67
N TYR A 224 -12.78 -2.33 4.11
CA TYR A 224 -13.58 -1.11 4.07
C TYR A 224 -13.90 -0.55 5.47
N GLN A 225 -13.85 -1.35 6.53
CA GLN A 225 -14.05 -0.87 7.90
C GLN A 225 -12.93 0.07 8.36
N LEU A 226 -11.70 -0.13 7.87
CA LEU A 226 -10.60 0.82 8.10
C LEU A 226 -10.90 2.18 7.47
N ILE A 227 -11.47 2.18 6.25
CA ILE A 227 -11.91 3.43 5.60
C ILE A 227 -13.02 4.10 6.39
N LYS A 228 -14.03 3.35 6.85
CA LYS A 228 -15.09 3.89 7.70
C LYS A 228 -14.55 4.49 9.00
N ALA A 229 -13.61 3.82 9.65
CA ALA A 229 -12.95 4.32 10.85
C ALA A 229 -12.24 5.66 10.59
N LEU A 230 -11.50 5.77 9.49
CA LEU A 230 -10.83 7.01 9.09
C LEU A 230 -11.81 8.13 8.72
N LEU A 231 -12.90 7.83 8.01
CA LEU A 231 -13.93 8.82 7.69
C LEU A 231 -14.65 9.34 8.93
N ARG A 232 -14.91 8.46 9.90
CA ARG A 232 -15.49 8.84 11.20
C ARG A 232 -14.51 9.74 11.95
N LEU A 233 -13.23 9.39 12.02
CA LEU A 233 -12.20 10.25 12.62
C LEU A 233 -12.12 11.62 11.91
N ALA A 234 -12.10 11.64 10.57
CA ALA A 234 -12.08 12.88 9.80
C ALA A 234 -13.31 13.76 10.13
N SER A 235 -14.48 13.15 10.23
CA SER A 235 -15.73 13.85 10.58
C SER A 235 -15.70 14.39 12.02
N ASP A 236 -15.18 13.61 12.98
CA ASP A 236 -15.00 14.04 14.38
C ASP A 236 -14.05 15.25 14.49
N LEU A 237 -13.10 15.37 13.56
CA LEU A 237 -12.18 16.50 13.44
C LEU A 237 -12.73 17.68 12.62
N GLY A 238 -13.97 17.58 12.13
CA GLY A 238 -14.65 18.63 11.37
C GLY A 238 -14.28 18.69 9.88
N VAL A 239 -13.65 17.66 9.32
CA VAL A 239 -13.40 17.57 7.87
C VAL A 239 -14.74 17.43 7.15
N LYS A 240 -14.98 18.31 6.17
CA LYS A 240 -16.20 18.27 5.34
C LYS A 240 -16.02 17.25 4.22
N LEU A 241 -16.91 16.27 4.17
CA LEU A 241 -16.88 15.20 3.16
C LEU A 241 -17.98 15.45 2.11
N LYS A 242 -17.60 15.55 0.83
CA LYS A 242 -18.51 15.79 -0.30
C LYS A 242 -18.36 14.68 -1.36
N ASN A 243 -19.27 13.71 -1.35
CA ASN A 243 -19.36 12.68 -2.39
C ASN A 243 -20.21 13.17 -3.59
N ASN A 244 -20.25 12.39 -4.68
CA ASN A 244 -20.92 12.77 -5.92
C ASN A 244 -20.54 14.19 -6.39
N SER A 245 -19.28 14.54 -6.19
CA SER A 245 -18.74 15.86 -6.44
C SER A 245 -17.52 15.73 -7.32
N ASP A 246 -17.78 15.69 -8.63
CA ASP A 246 -16.71 15.56 -9.62
C ASP A 246 -16.04 16.92 -9.82
N VAL A 247 -14.75 16.99 -9.52
CA VAL A 247 -13.97 18.20 -9.73
C VAL A 247 -13.57 18.24 -11.19
N GLU A 248 -14.05 19.26 -11.89
CA GLU A 248 -13.93 19.43 -13.33
C GLU A 248 -12.63 20.18 -13.70
N GLU A 249 -12.21 21.13 -12.85
CA GLU A 249 -11.12 22.07 -13.16
C GLU A 249 -10.41 22.52 -11.89
N ILE A 250 -9.08 22.68 -11.97
CA ILE A 250 -8.25 23.44 -11.03
C ILE A 250 -7.94 24.79 -11.69
N ILE A 251 -8.50 25.86 -11.13
CA ILE A 251 -8.37 27.22 -11.65
C ILE A 251 -7.07 27.83 -11.11
N ILE A 252 -6.21 28.25 -12.03
CA ILE A 252 -4.91 28.86 -11.75
C ILE A 252 -4.90 30.29 -12.31
N LYS A 253 -4.48 31.26 -11.51
CA LYS A 253 -4.32 32.67 -11.88
C LYS A 253 -2.94 33.16 -11.47
N ASP A 254 -2.26 33.88 -12.35
CA ASP A 254 -0.91 34.42 -12.08
C ASP A 254 0.07 33.37 -11.53
N ASN A 255 0.04 32.17 -12.13
CA ASN A 255 0.83 30.99 -11.71
C ASN A 255 0.58 30.53 -10.26
N LYS A 256 -0.59 30.84 -9.69
CA LYS A 256 -1.02 30.40 -8.37
C LYS A 256 -2.40 29.75 -8.43
N VAL A 257 -2.57 28.72 -7.61
CA VAL A 257 -3.87 28.07 -7.44
C VAL A 257 -4.86 29.06 -6.81
N ASP A 258 -6.06 29.17 -7.38
CA ASP A 258 -7.10 30.13 -6.96
C ASP A 258 -8.38 29.43 -6.50
N ALA A 259 -8.82 28.40 -7.22
CA ALA A 259 -10.08 27.71 -6.97
C ALA A 259 -10.14 26.33 -7.61
N ILE A 260 -11.20 25.58 -7.29
CA ILE A 260 -11.69 24.45 -8.10
C ILE A 260 -13.03 24.78 -8.73
N ARG A 261 -13.34 24.14 -9.86
CA ARG A 261 -14.69 23.99 -10.39
C ARG A 261 -15.20 22.59 -10.05
N VAL A 262 -16.36 22.51 -9.41
CA VAL A 262 -17.00 21.24 -9.01
C VAL A 262 -18.51 21.37 -9.13
N ASN A 263 -19.14 20.44 -9.84
CA ASN A 263 -20.58 20.47 -10.12
C ASN A 263 -21.04 21.85 -10.66
N ASN A 264 -20.32 22.41 -11.64
CA ASN A 264 -20.52 23.75 -12.20
C ASN A 264 -20.43 24.93 -11.21
N LYS A 265 -19.88 24.74 -10.00
CA LYS A 265 -19.66 25.81 -9.02
C LYS A 265 -18.18 26.06 -8.79
N ILE A 266 -17.82 27.33 -8.60
CA ILE A 266 -16.45 27.72 -8.27
C ILE A 266 -16.30 27.78 -6.76
N ILE A 267 -15.35 27.01 -6.23
CA ILE A 267 -14.99 27.00 -4.81
C ILE A 267 -13.58 27.55 -4.66
N LYS A 268 -13.46 28.73 -4.03
CA LYS A 268 -12.18 29.38 -3.75
C LYS A 268 -11.37 28.58 -2.73
N SER A 269 -10.09 28.35 -3.04
CA SER A 269 -9.12 27.80 -2.11
C SER A 269 -7.71 27.96 -2.71
N GLU A 270 -6.83 28.59 -1.95
CA GLU A 270 -5.43 28.81 -2.33
C GLU A 270 -4.53 27.59 -2.00
N ILE A 271 -5.09 26.57 -1.34
CA ILE A 271 -4.39 25.34 -0.98
C ILE A 271 -5.22 24.15 -1.48
N ILE A 272 -4.74 23.52 -2.54
CA ILE A 272 -5.36 22.32 -3.13
C ILE A 272 -4.41 21.14 -3.01
N ILE A 273 -4.92 20.02 -2.52
CA ILE A 273 -4.22 18.73 -2.56
C ILE A 273 -4.97 17.82 -3.52
N CYS A 274 -4.28 17.37 -4.58
CA CYS A 274 -4.83 16.39 -5.51
C CYS A 274 -4.35 14.98 -5.15
N ASN A 275 -5.27 14.12 -4.74
CA ASN A 275 -5.02 12.71 -4.42
C ASN A 275 -5.34 11.78 -5.61
N LEU A 276 -5.37 12.34 -6.83
CA LEU A 276 -5.51 11.60 -8.08
C LEU A 276 -4.12 11.23 -8.63
N ASP A 277 -4.08 10.32 -9.61
CA ASP A 277 -2.85 10.06 -10.34
C ASP A 277 -2.41 11.29 -11.18
N LYS A 278 -1.15 11.27 -11.62
CA LYS A 278 -0.54 12.39 -12.36
C LYS A 278 -1.30 12.76 -13.64
N ILE A 279 -1.82 11.77 -14.36
CA ILE A 279 -2.51 11.99 -15.64
C ILE A 279 -3.88 12.60 -15.38
N SER A 280 -4.64 12.01 -14.45
CA SER A 280 -5.94 12.55 -14.03
C SER A 280 -5.82 13.95 -13.47
N THR A 281 -4.79 14.23 -12.64
CA THR A 281 -4.52 15.58 -12.13
C THR A 281 -4.24 16.56 -13.26
N ASN A 282 -3.40 16.19 -14.23
CA ASN A 282 -3.07 17.05 -15.35
C ASN A 282 -4.27 17.36 -16.27
N LYS A 283 -5.27 16.47 -16.30
CA LYS A 283 -6.52 16.71 -17.04
C LYS A 283 -7.38 17.82 -16.43
N LEU A 284 -7.26 18.06 -15.11
CA LEU A 284 -7.96 19.13 -14.41
C LEU A 284 -7.32 20.52 -14.62
N ILE A 285 -6.14 20.59 -15.23
CA ILE A 285 -5.42 21.85 -15.46
C ILE A 285 -5.55 22.23 -16.93
N GLU A 286 -5.84 23.51 -17.18
CA GLU A 286 -5.97 24.09 -18.51
C GLU A 286 -4.86 25.08 -18.85
N GLY A 287 -4.78 25.45 -20.13
CA GLY A 287 -3.90 26.50 -20.64
C GLY A 287 -2.41 26.18 -20.51
N GLU A 288 -1.62 27.24 -20.29
CA GLU A 288 -0.16 27.20 -20.23
C GLU A 288 0.40 26.43 -19.03
N ASN A 289 -0.39 26.28 -17.96
CA ASN A 289 -0.01 25.55 -16.74
C ASN A 289 -0.10 24.03 -16.88
N LYS A 290 -0.72 23.54 -17.95
CA LYS A 290 -0.88 22.11 -18.21
C LYS A 290 0.47 21.48 -18.53
N LEU A 291 0.83 20.42 -17.79
CA LEU A 291 2.08 19.70 -18.03
C LEU A 291 2.03 18.99 -19.38
N LYS A 292 3.12 19.10 -20.14
CA LYS A 292 3.35 18.30 -21.35
C LYS A 292 3.80 16.89 -20.95
N ILE A 293 2.83 16.03 -20.71
CA ILE A 293 3.07 14.63 -20.33
C ILE A 293 3.04 13.76 -21.58
N SER A 294 4.13 13.02 -21.85
CA SER A 294 4.13 11.98 -22.86
C SER A 294 3.62 10.69 -22.24
N GLU A 295 2.34 10.35 -22.47
CA GLU A 295 1.70 9.15 -21.92
C GLU A 295 2.47 7.86 -22.31
N ASN A 296 3.03 7.82 -23.51
CA ASN A 296 3.83 6.70 -24.02
C ASN A 296 5.15 6.47 -23.27
N LYS A 297 5.58 7.41 -22.42
CA LYS A 297 6.79 7.28 -21.59
C LYS A 297 6.48 6.91 -20.14
N ILE A 298 5.21 6.71 -19.79
CA ILE A 298 4.81 6.33 -18.43
C ILE A 298 4.88 4.81 -18.34
N ASN A 299 5.74 4.32 -17.45
CA ASN A 299 5.77 2.92 -17.07
C ASN A 299 4.65 2.67 -16.05
N TYR A 300 3.61 1.95 -16.46
CA TYR A 300 2.52 1.53 -15.57
C TYR A 300 2.87 0.23 -14.86
N SER A 301 2.42 0.10 -13.61
CA SER A 301 2.38 -1.20 -12.95
C SER A 301 1.32 -2.10 -13.61
N PRO A 302 1.48 -3.44 -13.58
CA PRO A 302 0.45 -4.35 -14.06
C PRO A 302 -0.91 -4.11 -13.41
N ALA A 303 -1.96 -4.30 -14.19
CA ALA A 303 -3.32 -4.39 -13.68
C ALA A 303 -3.59 -5.79 -13.08
N VAL A 304 -4.74 -5.93 -12.42
CA VAL A 304 -5.19 -7.21 -11.87
C VAL A 304 -6.56 -7.58 -12.43
N ILE A 305 -6.76 -8.86 -12.73
CA ILE A 305 -8.08 -9.43 -12.99
C ILE A 305 -8.54 -10.09 -11.69
N THR A 306 -9.67 -9.64 -11.16
CA THR A 306 -10.20 -10.11 -9.87
C THR A 306 -11.57 -10.75 -10.06
N PHE A 307 -11.73 -11.97 -9.53
CA PHE A 307 -13.01 -12.67 -9.49
C PHE A 307 -13.54 -12.71 -8.07
N TYR A 308 -14.74 -12.17 -7.85
CA TYR A 308 -15.44 -12.22 -6.57
C TYR A 308 -16.45 -13.37 -6.59
N LEU A 309 -16.17 -14.43 -5.85
CA LEU A 309 -16.96 -15.66 -5.84
C LEU A 309 -17.64 -15.84 -4.49
N GLY A 310 -18.97 -15.72 -4.46
CA GLY A 310 -19.79 -16.07 -3.30
C GLY A 310 -20.00 -17.57 -3.23
N ILE A 311 -19.66 -18.19 -2.11
CA ILE A 311 -19.75 -19.64 -1.90
C ILE A 311 -20.72 -19.90 -0.75
N ASN A 312 -21.74 -20.73 -1.00
CA ASN A 312 -22.82 -21.03 -0.05
C ASN A 312 -22.43 -22.08 1.01
N LYS A 313 -21.13 -22.40 1.13
CA LYS A 313 -20.58 -23.32 2.14
C LYS A 313 -19.29 -22.75 2.72
N LYS A 314 -19.01 -23.08 3.97
CA LYS A 314 -17.72 -22.77 4.59
C LYS A 314 -16.63 -23.65 3.99
N LEU A 315 -15.44 -23.06 3.81
CA LEU A 315 -14.26 -23.73 3.29
C LEU A 315 -13.19 -23.83 4.39
N ASP A 316 -13.40 -24.72 5.36
CA ASP A 316 -12.59 -24.77 6.59
C ASP A 316 -11.11 -25.08 6.36
N LYS A 317 -10.76 -25.62 5.19
CA LYS A 317 -9.37 -25.93 4.80
C LYS A 317 -8.65 -24.76 4.14
N LEU A 318 -9.34 -23.67 3.80
CA LEU A 318 -8.69 -22.50 3.21
C LEU A 318 -8.26 -21.52 4.31
N PRO A 319 -6.98 -21.12 4.34
CA PRO A 319 -6.54 -20.04 5.21
C PRO A 319 -7.08 -18.71 4.68
N HIS A 320 -6.99 -17.66 5.52
CA HIS A 320 -7.44 -16.32 5.14
C HIS A 320 -6.68 -15.79 3.91
N HIS A 321 -5.36 -16.01 3.84
CA HIS A 321 -4.54 -15.67 2.67
C HIS A 321 -3.82 -16.89 2.12
N LYS A 322 -4.04 -17.15 0.83
CA LYS A 322 -3.34 -18.20 0.08
C LYS A 322 -2.97 -17.70 -1.31
N ILE A 323 -1.72 -17.89 -1.67
CA ILE A 323 -1.16 -17.60 -2.99
C ILE A 323 -0.84 -18.93 -3.66
N PHE A 324 -1.49 -19.17 -4.80
CA PHE A 324 -1.17 -20.32 -5.66
C PHE A 324 -0.08 -19.88 -6.63
N LEU A 325 1.10 -20.48 -6.50
CA LEU A 325 2.26 -20.15 -7.33
C LEU A 325 2.22 -20.93 -8.65
N SER A 326 2.78 -20.31 -9.68
CA SER A 326 2.88 -20.92 -11.01
C SER A 326 3.88 -22.09 -11.00
N LYS A 327 3.66 -23.08 -11.88
CA LYS A 327 4.65 -24.14 -12.16
C LYS A 327 5.95 -23.54 -12.71
N ASN A 328 5.86 -22.41 -13.42
CA ASN A 328 7.00 -21.69 -13.94
C ASN A 328 6.79 -20.18 -13.71
N MET A 329 7.33 -19.69 -12.59
CA MET A 329 7.26 -18.29 -12.18
C MET A 329 7.89 -17.34 -13.21
N GLU A 330 9.02 -17.70 -13.80
CA GLU A 330 9.72 -16.89 -14.79
C GLU A 330 8.84 -16.65 -16.03
N LYS A 331 8.22 -17.70 -16.58
CA LYS A 331 7.28 -17.59 -17.69
C LYS A 331 6.06 -16.74 -17.33
N SER A 332 5.55 -16.84 -16.10
CA SER A 332 4.45 -16.02 -15.61
C SER A 332 4.84 -14.53 -15.57
N TYR A 333 6.04 -14.21 -15.07
CA TYR A 333 6.54 -12.84 -15.08
C TYR A 333 6.79 -12.32 -16.50
N ASP A 334 7.34 -13.12 -17.40
CA ASP A 334 7.54 -12.74 -18.80
C ASP A 334 6.23 -12.44 -19.53
N SER A 335 5.20 -13.24 -19.28
CA SER A 335 3.87 -13.02 -19.84
C SER A 335 3.29 -11.65 -19.43
N ILE A 336 3.62 -11.16 -18.24
CA ILE A 336 3.12 -9.88 -17.73
C ILE A 336 3.99 -8.70 -18.14
N PHE A 337 5.32 -8.81 -18.00
CA PHE A 337 6.22 -7.65 -18.11
C PHE A 337 6.95 -7.54 -19.45
N LYS A 338 6.99 -8.62 -20.24
CA LYS A 338 7.69 -8.66 -21.52
C LYS A 338 6.74 -8.75 -22.71
N TYR A 339 5.62 -9.47 -22.54
CA TYR A 339 4.67 -9.76 -23.61
C TYR A 339 3.29 -9.11 -23.42
N GLY A 340 3.00 -8.60 -22.22
CA GLY A 340 1.77 -7.85 -21.90
C GLY A 340 1.97 -6.36 -22.08
#